data_AF-A0A819KZ03-F1
#
_entry.id   AF-A0A819KZ03-F1
#
_cell.length_a   1.000
_cell.length_b   1.000
_cell.length_c   1.000
_cell.angle_alpha   90.00
_cell.angle_beta   90.00
_cell.angle_gamma   90.00
#
_symmetry.space_group_name_H-M   'P 1'
#
loop_
_entity.id
_entity.type
_entity.pdbx_description
1 polymer ?
#
loop_
_entity_poly.entity_id
_entity_poly.type
_entity_poly.pdbx_seq_one_letter_code
_entity_poly.pdbx_strand_id
1 'polypeptide(L)'
;MNHSKEDASKYNLENFSHIICGAGPLTCEVAKNFEEKFSLRIVHGYGLSETTCYSCFIPIDLPEAEHFQWQNGFGYPAIGIPIYWNEMEIHNEQGQSQEEN
;
A
#
# COMPACT_ATOMS: atom_id res chain seq x y z
N MET A 1 11.68 17.88 0.30
CA MET A 1 12.69 18.10 1.36
C MET A 1 13.03 16.75 2.00
N ASN A 2 14.20 16.17 1.71
CA ASN A 2 14.72 15.00 2.45
C ASN A 2 15.31 15.49 3.77
N HIS A 3 14.69 15.13 4.91
CA HIS A 3 15.06 15.65 6.23
C HIS A 3 16.26 14.94 6.87
N SER A 4 16.78 13.86 6.28
CA SER A 4 18.03 13.24 6.72
C SER A 4 18.94 12.94 5.51
N LYS A 5 20.17 13.45 5.54
CA LYS A 5 21.25 13.07 4.62
C LYS A 5 21.93 11.77 5.06
N GLU A 6 21.20 10.91 5.75
CA GLU A 6 21.75 9.63 6.19
C GLU A 6 21.87 8.69 5.02
N ASP A 7 23.07 8.15 4.85
CA ASP A 7 23.34 7.08 3.91
C ASP A 7 22.71 5.78 4.43
N ALA A 8 21.72 5.28 3.69
CA ALA A 8 21.02 4.04 4.03
C ALA A 8 21.87 2.80 3.73
N SER A 9 22.88 2.90 2.86
CA SER A 9 23.74 1.77 2.46
C SER A 9 24.57 1.20 3.61
N LYS A 10 24.71 1.95 4.72
CA LYS A 10 25.41 1.50 5.93
C LYS A 10 24.63 0.46 6.75
N TYR A 11 23.36 0.23 6.44
CA TYR A 11 22.50 -0.72 7.16
C TYR A 11 22.31 -2.00 6.34
N ASN A 12 22.43 -3.17 6.98
CA ASN A 12 22.03 -4.43 6.36
C ASN A 12 20.51 -4.61 6.48
N LEU A 13 19.82 -4.65 5.34
CA LEU A 13 18.37 -4.83 5.24
C LEU A 13 17.95 -6.20 4.70
N GLU A 14 18.86 -7.16 4.55
CA GLU A 14 18.61 -8.48 3.94
C GLU A 14 17.50 -9.30 4.63
N ASN A 15 17.20 -9.01 5.89
CA ASN A 15 16.14 -9.69 6.65
C ASN A 15 14.76 -9.03 6.51
N PHE A 16 14.65 -7.93 5.77
CA PHE A 16 13.37 -7.30 5.46
C PHE A 16 12.89 -7.78 4.09
N SER A 17 11.61 -8.10 3.99
CA SER A 17 10.97 -8.48 2.73
C SER A 17 9.99 -7.42 2.24
N HIS A 18 9.19 -6.87 3.14
CA HIS A 18 8.11 -5.94 2.83
C HIS A 18 7.95 -4.90 3.93
N ILE A 19 7.38 -3.74 3.57
CA ILE A 19 7.03 -2.67 4.49
C ILE A 19 5.55 -2.35 4.33
N ILE A 20 4.79 -2.45 5.42
CA ILE A 20 3.37 -2.09 5.41
C ILE A 20 3.25 -0.57 5.60
N CYS A 21 2.46 0.09 4.77
CA CYS A 21 2.17 1.52 4.87
C CYS A 21 0.65 1.77 4.80
N GLY A 22 0.12 2.52 5.76
CA GLY A 22 -1.30 2.89 5.85
C GLY A 22 -1.54 4.17 6.65
N ALA A 23 -2.82 4.48 6.91
CA ALA A 23 -3.36 5.63 7.65
C ALA A 23 -3.51 6.96 6.87
N GLY A 24 -2.44 7.51 6.31
CA GLY A 24 -2.48 8.76 5.52
C GLY A 24 -2.40 8.51 4.01
N PRO A 25 -2.69 9.52 3.17
CA PRO A 25 -2.52 9.37 1.73
C PRO A 25 -1.03 9.15 1.40
N LEU A 26 -0.68 7.92 1.04
CA LEU A 26 0.62 7.61 0.44
C LEU A 26 0.60 8.14 -1.00
N THR A 27 1.56 8.98 -1.36
CA THR A 27 1.66 9.46 -2.75
C THR A 27 2.48 8.49 -3.59
N CYS A 28 2.16 8.37 -4.89
CA CYS A 28 2.94 7.53 -5.81
C CYS A 28 4.42 7.93 -5.83
N GLU A 29 4.72 9.23 -5.75
CA GLU A 29 6.10 9.73 -5.71
C GLU A 29 6.85 9.22 -4.46
N VAL A 30 6.23 9.29 -3.28
CA VAL A 30 6.84 8.80 -2.04
C VAL A 30 7.03 7.29 -2.10
N ALA A 31 6.03 6.55 -2.58
CA ALA A 31 6.10 5.11 -2.72
C ALA A 31 7.25 4.70 -3.66
N LYS A 32 7.29 5.27 -4.87
CA LYS A 32 8.35 5.03 -5.86
C LYS A 32 9.74 5.36 -5.30
N ASN A 33 9.93 6.55 -4.72
CA ASN A 33 11.21 6.96 -4.17
C ASN A 33 11.68 6.04 -3.03
N PHE A 34 10.75 5.49 -2.25
CA PHE A 34 11.06 4.54 -1.19
C PHE A 34 11.53 3.19 -1.77
N GLU A 35 10.76 2.60 -2.68
CA GLU A 35 11.09 1.30 -3.27
C GLU A 35 12.40 1.36 -4.06
N GLU A 36 12.65 2.45 -4.81
CA GLU A 36 13.92 2.67 -5.50
C GLU A 36 15.11 2.78 -4.52
N LYS A 37 14.91 3.43 -3.38
CA LYS A 37 15.97 3.67 -2.40
C LYS A 37 16.31 2.43 -1.58
N PHE A 38 15.30 1.64 -1.18
CA PHE A 38 15.47 0.54 -0.24
C PHE A 38 15.38 -0.83 -0.90
N SER A 39 14.93 -0.92 -2.16
CA SER A 39 14.67 -2.19 -2.84
C SER A 39 13.72 -3.11 -2.06
N LEU A 40 12.78 -2.51 -1.31
CA LEU A 40 11.76 -3.20 -0.52
C LEU A 40 10.38 -2.79 -1.01
N ARG A 41 9.48 -3.76 -1.17
CA ARG A 41 8.10 -3.50 -1.61
C ARG A 41 7.25 -2.89 -0.51
N ILE A 42 6.44 -1.89 -0.88
CA ILE A 42 5.41 -1.34 -0.01
C ILE A 42 4.13 -2.15 -0.15
N VAL A 43 3.66 -2.70 0.96
CA VAL A 43 2.33 -3.29 1.11
C VAL A 43 1.40 -2.17 1.57
N HIS A 44 0.80 -1.46 0.62
CA HIS A 44 -0.17 -0.42 0.95
C HIS A 44 -1.47 -1.06 1.43
N GLY A 45 -2.10 -0.47 2.44
CA GLY A 45 -3.36 -0.98 2.97
C GLY A 45 -4.16 0.07 3.69
N TYR A 46 -5.41 -0.27 3.95
CA TYR A 46 -6.37 0.61 4.62
C TYR A 46 -7.03 -0.09 5.80
N GLY A 47 -7.35 0.70 6.81
CA GLY A 47 -8.32 0.35 7.83
C GLY A 47 -8.41 1.41 8.91
N LEU A 48 -9.31 1.18 9.85
CA LEU A 48 -9.70 2.10 10.91
C LEU A 48 -9.49 1.46 12.28
N SER A 49 -9.45 2.28 13.33
CA SER A 49 -9.48 1.81 14.71
C SER A 49 -10.69 0.90 14.99
N GLU A 50 -11.81 1.22 14.38
CA GLU A 50 -13.10 0.54 14.47
C GLU A 50 -13.09 -0.82 13.78
N THR A 51 -12.17 -1.04 12.83
CA THR A 51 -12.04 -2.30 12.07
C THR A 51 -10.83 -3.13 12.49
N THR A 52 -10.30 -2.91 13.71
CA THR A 52 -9.12 -3.65 14.22
C THR A 52 -7.87 -3.48 13.34
N CYS A 53 -7.45 -2.22 13.12
CA CYS A 53 -6.26 -1.83 12.35
C CYS A 53 -6.44 -1.91 10.83
N TYR A 54 -6.10 -3.02 10.17
CA TYR A 54 -6.17 -3.13 8.71
C TYR A 54 -7.33 -4.03 8.28
N SER A 55 -8.07 -3.57 7.27
CA SER A 55 -9.13 -4.32 6.61
C SER A 55 -8.72 -4.88 5.25
N CYS A 56 -7.76 -4.25 4.58
CA CYS A 56 -7.27 -4.66 3.26
C CYS A 56 -5.83 -4.24 3.02
N PHE A 57 -5.16 -4.95 2.11
CA PHE A 57 -3.82 -4.63 1.64
C PHE A 57 -3.59 -5.10 0.20
N ILE A 58 -2.59 -4.52 -0.46
CA ILE A 58 -2.03 -5.08 -1.70
C ILE A 58 -1.44 -6.48 -1.42
N PRO A 59 -1.74 -7.51 -2.24
CA PRO A 59 -1.14 -8.84 -2.08
C PRO A 59 0.39 -8.79 -2.18
N ILE A 60 1.07 -9.56 -1.33
CA ILE A 60 2.55 -9.59 -1.24
C ILE A 60 3.21 -10.32 -2.41
N ASP A 61 2.46 -11.19 -3.08
CA ASP A 61 2.92 -12.11 -4.12
C ASP A 61 2.58 -11.62 -5.54
N LEU A 62 2.19 -10.35 -5.70
CA LEU A 62 1.94 -9.77 -7.01
C LEU A 62 3.20 -9.81 -7.90
N PRO A 63 3.04 -10.09 -9.21
CA PRO A 63 4.06 -9.82 -10.20
C PRO A 63 4.49 -8.35 -10.15
N GLU A 64 5.76 -8.07 -10.45
CA GLU A 64 6.32 -6.71 -10.38
C GLU A 64 5.53 -5.68 -11.19
N ALA A 65 5.08 -6.06 -12.39
CA ALA A 65 4.27 -5.20 -13.24
C ALA A 65 2.91 -4.87 -12.59
N GLU A 66 2.26 -5.83 -11.96
CA GLU A 66 0.96 -5.62 -11.29
C GLU A 66 1.12 -4.77 -10.03
N HIS A 67 2.16 -5.04 -9.22
CA HIS A 67 2.53 -4.20 -8.08
C HIS A 67 2.74 -2.74 -8.52
N PHE A 68 3.49 -2.52 -9.61
CA PHE A 68 3.72 -1.19 -10.14
C PHE A 68 2.42 -0.52 -10.61
N GLN A 69 1.52 -1.25 -11.28
CA GLN A 69 0.22 -0.72 -11.70
C GLN A 69 -0.65 -0.34 -10.50
N TRP A 70 -0.75 -1.20 -9.49
CA TRP A 70 -1.56 -0.94 -8.30
C TRP A 70 -1.01 0.23 -7.49
N GLN A 71 0.32 0.40 -7.44
CA GLN A 71 0.95 1.50 -6.74
C GLN A 71 0.86 2.84 -7.49
N ASN A 72 0.91 2.85 -8.83
CA ASN A 72 1.15 4.09 -9.59
C ASN A 72 0.09 4.41 -10.67
N GLY A 73 -0.75 3.46 -11.06
CA GLY A 73 -1.62 3.56 -12.24
C GLY A 73 -2.80 4.51 -12.10
N PHE A 74 -3.25 4.79 -10.86
CA PHE A 74 -4.52 5.49 -10.59
C PHE A 74 -4.36 6.87 -9.96
N GLY A 75 -3.13 7.40 -9.91
CA GLY A 75 -2.81 8.68 -9.25
C GLY A 75 -2.61 8.59 -7.73
N TYR A 76 -2.97 7.46 -7.13
CA TYR A 76 -2.67 7.05 -5.76
C TYR A 76 -2.45 5.53 -5.71
N PRO A 77 -1.67 5.02 -4.75
CA PRO A 77 -1.54 3.58 -4.52
C PRO A 77 -2.88 2.98 -4.09
N ALA A 78 -3.23 1.83 -4.67
CA ALA A 78 -4.43 1.07 -4.31
C ALA A 78 -4.34 0.54 -2.87
N ILE A 79 -5.47 0.50 -2.16
CA ILE A 79 -5.55 -0.07 -0.80
C ILE A 79 -5.57 -1.61 -0.81
N GLY A 80 -5.71 -2.20 -1.99
CA GLY A 80 -5.68 -3.63 -2.26
C GLY A 80 -6.98 -4.34 -1.90
N ILE A 81 -6.86 -5.62 -1.53
CA ILE A 81 -8.01 -6.53 -1.36
C ILE A 81 -8.31 -6.81 0.11
N PRO A 82 -9.56 -7.17 0.45
CA PRO A 82 -9.94 -7.53 1.81
C PRO A 82 -9.05 -8.64 2.37
N ILE A 83 -8.71 -8.54 3.65
CA ILE A 83 -8.12 -9.67 4.37
C ILE A 83 -9.15 -10.77 4.53
N TYR A 84 -8.70 -12.02 4.68
CA TYR A 84 -9.55 -13.22 4.69
C TYR A 84 -10.79 -13.14 5.61
N TRP A 85 -10.71 -12.42 6.73
CA TRP A 85 -11.79 -12.32 7.72
C TRP A 85 -12.72 -11.11 7.53
N ASN A 86 -12.44 -10.27 6.52
CA ASN A 86 -13.19 -9.04 6.27
C ASN A 86 -13.91 -9.13 4.92
N GLU A 87 -15.10 -8.54 4.88
CA GLU A 87 -15.85 -8.28 3.67
C GLU A 87 -15.84 -6.77 3.42
N MET A 88 -15.69 -6.35 2.17
CA MET A 88 -15.74 -4.95 1.78
C MET A 88 -16.64 -4.79 0.57
N GLU A 89 -17.36 -3.67 0.55
CA GLU A 89 -18.31 -3.37 -0.51
C GLU A 89 -18.37 -1.85 -0.71
N ILE A 90 -18.53 -1.41 -1.95
CA ILE A 90 -18.68 0.02 -2.29
C ILE A 90 -20.16 0.30 -2.44
N HIS A 91 -20.68 1.26 -1.69
CA HIS A 91 -22.10 1.63 -1.69
C HIS A 91 -22.28 3.04 -2.25
N ASN A 92 -23.34 3.25 -3.03
CA ASN A 92 -23.76 4.59 -3.43
C ASN A 92 -24.49 5.33 -2.29
N GLU A 93 -24.90 6.58 -2.51
CA GLU A 93 -25.60 7.40 -1.51
C GLU A 93 -26.95 6.82 -1.03
N GLN A 94 -27.50 5.84 -1.76
CA GLN A 94 -28.74 5.14 -1.42
C GLN A 94 -28.50 3.82 -0.67
N GLY A 95 -27.24 3.47 -0.39
CA GLY A 95 -26.86 2.22 0.28
C GLY A 95 -26.94 0.98 -0.62
N GLN A 96 -26.80 1.16 -1.94
CA GLN A 96 -26.79 0.06 -2.89
C GLN A 96 -25.36 -0.29 -3.31
N SER A 97 -25.03 -1.57 -3.28
CA SER A 97 -23.75 -2.13 -3.73
C SER A 97 -23.43 -1.73 -5.18
N GLN A 98 -22.17 -1.40 -5.43
CA GLN A 98 -21.62 -1.05 -6.72
C GLN A 98 -20.49 -2.02 -7.09
N GLU A 99 -20.32 -2.27 -8.39
CA GLU A 99 -19.20 -3.05 -8.91
C GLU A 99 -17.89 -2.25 -8.79
N GLU A 100 -16.78 -2.96 -8.56
CA GLU A 100 -15.44 -2.40 -8.69
C GLU A 100 -15.12 -2.17 -10.18
N ASN A 101 -14.64 -0.98 -10.54
CA ASN A 101 -14.34 -0.59 -11.92
C ASN A 101 -12.92 -1.00 -12.35
#